data_AF-A0A9W4UA03-F1
#
_entry.id   AF-A0A9W4UA03-F1
#
_cell.length_a   1.000
_cell.length_b   1.000
_cell.length_c   1.000
_cell.angle_alpha   90.00
_cell.angle_beta   90.00
_cell.angle_gamma   90.00
#
_symmetry.space_group_name_H-M   'P 1'
#
loop_
_entity.id
_entity.type
_entity.pdbx_description
1 polymer ?
#
loop_
_entity_poly.entity_id
_entity_poly.type
_entity_poly.pdbx_seq_one_letter_code
_entity_poly.pdbx_strand_id
1 'polypeptide(L)'
;MSPTEFPKLSNLTALLRAQTASPSPSPSTTAGNPTLYRCPPQTHTRLQHLNVAEVVTLFTPFVPHPPNTTLDKNMDPFEPLGRAVHRPVRHIPYRLDHGMTETHGDFLSASGAIMLVVCAAANVRAVYPRAFEQQVRFCRDVVEMVGRGGQAMESVPVVLVLISEEGTVRQNFLDQVRDFDVVCCVNSYQPMALANSVRIVFGL
;
A
#
# COMPACT_ATOMS: atom_id res chain seq x y z
N MET A 1 -63.26 43.15 10.33
CA MET A 1 -63.03 42.36 11.55
C MET A 1 -62.36 41.07 11.12
N SER A 2 -61.04 40.99 11.33
CA SER A 2 -60.21 39.82 11.04
C SER A 2 -60.36 38.77 12.14
N PRO A 3 -60.08 37.49 11.83
CA PRO A 3 -59.19 36.74 12.71
C PRO A 3 -58.04 36.09 11.94
N THR A 4 -56.88 36.20 12.57
CA THR A 4 -55.57 35.66 12.20
C THR A 4 -55.49 34.19 12.62
N GLU A 5 -55.24 33.26 11.70
CA GLU A 5 -54.86 31.88 12.03
C GLU A 5 -53.36 31.66 11.75
N PHE A 6 -52.67 31.20 12.78
CA PHE A 6 -51.24 30.89 12.79
C PHE A 6 -50.93 29.58 12.05
N PRO A 7 -49.79 29.47 11.34
CA PRO A 7 -49.34 28.20 10.79
C PRO A 7 -48.83 27.25 11.91
N LYS A 8 -49.35 26.02 11.92
CA LYS A 8 -48.91 24.93 12.79
C LYS A 8 -47.48 24.50 12.43
N LEU A 9 -46.56 24.75 13.35
CA LEU A 9 -45.24 24.12 13.46
C LEU A 9 -45.40 22.64 13.85
N SER A 10 -45.12 21.71 12.94
CA SER A 10 -44.83 20.31 13.31
C SER A 10 -44.34 19.49 12.12
N ASN A 11 -43.03 19.51 11.85
CA ASN A 11 -42.34 18.40 11.17
C ASN A 11 -40.87 18.23 11.57
N LEU A 12 -40.44 18.84 12.69
CA LEU A 12 -39.14 18.55 13.30
C LEU A 12 -39.07 17.12 13.89
N THR A 13 -40.22 16.49 14.15
CA THR A 13 -40.30 15.10 14.65
C THR A 13 -40.06 14.05 13.56
N ALA A 14 -40.18 14.42 12.26
CA ALA A 14 -39.84 13.52 11.15
C ALA A 14 -38.33 13.42 10.91
N LEU A 15 -37.58 14.48 11.25
CA LEU A 15 -36.12 14.52 11.10
C LEU A 15 -35.36 13.82 12.24
N LEU A 16 -35.93 13.71 13.45
CA LEU A 16 -35.27 13.01 14.57
C LEU A 16 -35.43 11.48 14.54
N ARG A 17 -36.36 10.91 13.78
CA ARG A 17 -36.50 9.44 13.64
C ARG A 17 -35.57 8.81 12.61
N ALA A 18 -34.86 9.62 11.83
CA ALA A 18 -33.81 9.14 10.93
C ALA A 18 -32.49 8.77 11.67
N GLN A 19 -32.41 8.95 12.99
CA GLN A 19 -31.18 8.74 13.79
C GLN A 19 -31.19 7.50 14.71
N THR A 20 -32.20 6.63 14.67
CA THR A 20 -32.22 5.41 15.51
C THR A 20 -32.47 4.10 14.77
N ALA A 21 -32.26 4.08 13.45
CA ALA A 21 -32.10 2.82 12.74
C ALA A 21 -30.62 2.40 12.86
N SER A 22 -30.35 1.48 13.78
CA SER A 22 -29.08 0.74 13.84
C SER A 22 -28.76 0.24 12.43
N PRO A 23 -27.59 0.56 11.85
CA PRO A 23 -27.17 -0.15 10.67
C PRO A 23 -27.04 -1.62 11.08
N SER A 24 -27.87 -2.47 10.46
CA SER A 24 -27.56 -3.89 10.35
C SER A 24 -26.09 -4.01 9.94
N PRO A 25 -25.31 -5.00 10.44
CA PRO A 25 -23.97 -5.21 9.95
C PRO A 25 -24.05 -5.54 8.46
N SER A 26 -23.90 -4.50 7.63
CA SER A 26 -23.44 -4.62 6.26
C SER A 26 -22.22 -5.55 6.31
N PRO A 27 -22.07 -6.50 5.37
CA PRO A 27 -20.90 -7.37 5.36
C PRO A 27 -19.69 -6.44 5.51
N SER A 28 -18.92 -6.68 6.57
CA SER A 28 -17.69 -5.95 6.85
C SER A 28 -16.97 -5.85 5.52
N THR A 29 -16.97 -4.65 4.93
CA THR A 29 -16.27 -4.39 3.68
C THR A 29 -14.83 -4.63 4.09
N THR A 30 -14.31 -5.82 3.77
CA THR A 30 -13.07 -6.33 4.32
C THR A 30 -12.00 -5.32 3.95
N ALA A 31 -11.60 -4.51 4.90
CA ALA A 31 -10.91 -3.27 4.64
C ALA A 31 -9.45 -3.57 4.32
N GLY A 32 -9.19 -4.12 3.13
CA GLY A 32 -7.94 -4.73 2.75
C GLY A 32 -7.59 -5.93 3.65
N ASN A 33 -7.45 -7.12 3.08
CA ASN A 33 -6.94 -8.27 3.81
C ASN A 33 -5.47 -8.50 3.43
N PRO A 34 -4.50 -7.74 3.99
CA PRO A 34 -3.12 -8.01 3.71
C PRO A 34 -2.70 -9.36 4.31
N THR A 35 -1.77 -10.04 3.65
CA THR A 35 -1.27 -11.34 4.10
C THR A 35 0.22 -11.39 3.89
N LEU A 36 0.97 -11.71 4.94
CA LEU A 36 2.41 -11.94 4.87
C LEU A 36 2.65 -13.39 4.46
N TYR A 37 2.99 -13.60 3.19
CA TYR A 37 3.15 -14.94 2.60
C TYR A 37 4.53 -15.53 2.89
N ARG A 38 5.55 -14.68 2.89
CA ARG A 38 6.93 -15.04 3.22
C ARG A 38 7.51 -13.94 4.08
N CYS A 39 8.19 -14.32 5.15
CA CYS A 39 9.02 -13.45 5.95
C CYS A 39 9.85 -14.34 6.89
N PRO A 40 11.16 -14.49 6.68
CA PRO A 40 12.01 -15.21 7.62
C PRO A 40 11.86 -14.61 9.02
N PRO A 41 11.79 -15.42 10.11
CA PRO A 41 11.54 -14.90 11.45
C PRO A 41 12.52 -13.81 11.89
N GLN A 42 13.81 -13.98 11.56
CA GLN A 42 14.85 -12.99 11.85
C GLN A 42 14.60 -11.66 11.14
N THR A 43 14.21 -11.70 9.87
CA THR A 43 13.85 -10.52 9.07
C THR A 43 12.60 -9.84 9.62
N HIS A 44 11.60 -10.61 10.05
CA HIS A 44 10.41 -10.06 10.69
C HIS A 44 10.73 -9.36 12.01
N THR A 45 11.53 -9.99 12.88
CA THR A 45 12.01 -9.36 14.12
C THR A 45 12.79 -8.08 13.82
N ARG A 46 13.66 -8.08 12.81
CA ARG A 46 14.40 -6.89 12.37
C ARG A 46 13.47 -5.75 11.94
N LEU A 47 12.44 -6.04 11.16
CA LEU A 47 11.43 -5.06 10.72
C LEU A 47 10.66 -4.46 11.91
N GLN A 48 10.25 -5.29 12.87
CA GLN A 48 9.54 -4.84 14.07
C GLN A 48 10.41 -3.95 14.98
N HIS A 49 11.72 -4.21 15.02
CA HIS A 49 12.68 -3.55 15.91
C HIS A 49 13.61 -2.57 15.19
N LEU A 50 13.20 -2.02 14.03
CA LEU A 50 13.89 -0.90 13.41
C LEU A 50 14.08 0.24 14.43
N ASN A 51 15.24 0.89 14.42
CA ASN A 51 15.48 2.08 15.22
C ASN A 51 14.60 3.23 14.70
N VAL A 52 14.10 4.09 15.60
CA VAL A 52 13.22 5.22 15.26
C VAL A 52 13.85 6.18 14.23
N ALA A 53 15.18 6.31 14.23
CA ALA A 53 15.91 7.15 13.29
C ALA A 53 16.14 6.49 11.91
N GLU A 54 15.90 5.19 11.78
CA GLU A 54 16.11 4.49 10.52
C GLU A 54 15.06 4.87 9.47
N VAL A 55 15.55 5.18 8.27
CA VAL A 55 14.70 5.57 7.15
C VAL A 55 14.17 4.33 6.44
N VAL A 56 12.87 4.31 6.19
CA VAL A 56 12.24 3.34 5.28
C VAL A 56 12.24 3.94 3.88
N THR A 57 12.98 3.33 2.97
CA THR A 57 12.98 3.72 1.56
C THR A 57 11.83 3.00 0.86
N LEU A 58 10.85 3.78 0.39
CA LEU A 58 9.62 3.28 -0.21
C LEU A 58 9.61 3.55 -1.72
N PHE A 59 9.83 2.51 -2.52
CA PHE A 59 9.73 2.60 -3.98
C PHE A 59 8.33 2.26 -4.46
N THR A 60 7.72 3.17 -5.21
CA THR A 60 6.33 3.03 -5.68
C THR A 60 6.20 3.24 -7.18
N PRO A 61 5.40 2.42 -7.88
CA PRO A 61 5.25 2.55 -9.32
C PRO A 61 4.32 3.73 -9.64
N PHE A 62 4.64 4.49 -10.69
CA PHE A 62 3.72 5.48 -11.22
C PHE A 62 2.56 4.80 -11.98
N VAL A 63 1.40 4.67 -11.34
CA VAL A 63 0.22 3.94 -11.86
C VAL A 63 -1.07 4.74 -11.69
N PRO A 64 -2.15 4.39 -12.41
CA PRO A 64 -3.46 5.01 -12.20
C PRO A 64 -3.97 4.75 -10.79
N HIS A 65 -4.82 5.66 -10.31
CA HIS A 65 -5.52 5.52 -9.04
C HIS A 65 -6.48 4.31 -9.03
N PRO A 66 -6.80 3.77 -7.84
CA PRO A 66 -7.78 2.69 -7.75
C PRO A 66 -9.15 3.20 -8.20
N PRO A 67 -9.96 2.35 -8.85
CA PRO A 67 -11.33 2.72 -9.19
C PRO A 67 -12.08 3.13 -7.91
N ASN A 68 -12.81 4.24 -7.98
CA ASN A 68 -13.60 4.78 -6.86
C ASN A 68 -12.77 5.24 -5.64
N THR A 69 -11.51 5.61 -5.83
CA THR A 69 -10.76 6.25 -4.74
C THR A 69 -11.36 7.62 -4.39
N THR A 70 -11.27 7.99 -3.11
CA THR A 70 -11.53 9.35 -2.62
C THR A 70 -10.27 10.20 -2.61
N LEU A 71 -9.12 9.65 -3.02
CA LEU A 71 -7.87 10.38 -3.09
C LEU A 71 -7.95 11.43 -4.21
N ASP A 72 -7.39 12.61 -3.97
CA ASP A 72 -7.32 13.65 -4.99
C ASP A 72 -6.50 13.16 -6.18
N LYS A 73 -6.95 13.46 -7.40
CA LYS A 73 -6.35 12.92 -8.64
C LYS A 73 -4.88 13.33 -8.85
N ASN A 74 -4.43 14.38 -8.18
CA ASN A 74 -3.06 14.89 -8.23
C ASN A 74 -2.16 14.30 -7.13
N MET A 75 -2.69 13.43 -6.26
CA MET A 75 -1.90 12.75 -5.25
C MET A 75 -1.28 11.46 -5.79
N ASP A 76 -0.22 11.01 -5.11
CA ASP A 76 0.34 9.68 -5.34
C ASP A 76 -0.58 8.62 -4.72
N PRO A 77 -1.00 7.56 -5.46
CA PRO A 77 -1.92 6.54 -4.94
C PRO A 77 -1.35 5.72 -3.79
N PHE A 78 -0.05 5.78 -3.54
CA PHE A 78 0.66 5.13 -2.45
C PHE A 78 1.09 6.09 -1.34
N GLU A 79 0.76 7.37 -1.41
CA GLU A 79 0.94 8.30 -0.28
C GLU A 79 0.37 7.73 1.04
N PRO A 80 -0.81 7.09 1.06
CA PRO A 80 -1.33 6.47 2.28
C PRO A 80 -0.45 5.35 2.84
N LEU A 81 0.29 4.64 1.98
CA LEU A 81 1.24 3.60 2.42
C LEU A 81 2.41 4.23 3.16
N GLY A 82 3.02 5.27 2.56
CA GLY A 82 4.11 6.01 3.19
C GLY A 82 3.70 6.65 4.51
N ARG A 83 2.52 7.30 4.54
CA ARG A 83 1.99 7.92 5.77
C ARG A 83 1.72 6.93 6.90
N ALA A 84 1.35 5.69 6.57
CA ALA A 84 1.06 4.67 7.58
C ALA A 84 2.34 4.12 8.27
N VAL A 85 3.52 4.32 7.68
CA VAL A 85 4.79 3.95 8.30
C VAL A 85 5.13 4.98 9.38
N HIS A 86 5.14 4.58 10.65
CA HIS A 86 5.44 5.46 11.80
C HIS A 86 6.95 5.76 11.96
N ARG A 87 7.68 5.94 10.86
CA ARG A 87 9.13 6.18 10.81
C ARG A 87 9.44 7.20 9.71
N PRO A 88 10.65 7.79 9.67
CA PRO A 88 11.06 8.58 8.52
C PRO A 88 10.94 7.74 7.24
N VAL A 89 10.14 8.23 6.28
CA VAL A 89 9.96 7.58 4.98
C VAL A 89 10.61 8.43 3.89
N ARG A 90 11.40 7.78 3.05
CA ARG A 90 11.83 8.33 1.77
C ARG A 90 11.00 7.70 0.67
N HIS A 91 9.96 8.41 0.23
CA HIS A 91 9.06 7.96 -0.84
C HIS A 91 9.68 8.31 -2.19
N ILE A 92 9.95 7.30 -3.01
CA ILE A 92 10.59 7.43 -4.32
C ILE A 92 9.67 6.80 -5.38
N PRO A 93 9.02 7.61 -6.23
CA PRO A 93 8.28 7.06 -7.35
C PRO A 93 9.25 6.55 -8.42
N TYR A 94 8.90 5.44 -9.06
CA TYR A 94 9.62 4.93 -10.23
C TYR A 94 8.67 4.75 -11.41
N ARG A 95 9.22 4.91 -12.62
CA ARG A 95 8.45 4.78 -13.86
C ARG A 95 8.75 3.46 -14.56
N LEU A 96 7.71 2.85 -15.10
CA LEU A 96 7.76 1.53 -15.74
C LEU A 96 8.63 1.52 -17.01
N ASP A 97 8.73 2.66 -17.68
CA ASP A 97 9.46 2.85 -18.93
C ASP A 97 10.96 3.18 -18.74
N HIS A 98 11.36 3.64 -17.55
CA HIS A 98 12.76 4.04 -17.27
C HIS A 98 13.51 3.02 -16.41
N GLY A 99 12.81 2.17 -15.67
CA GLY A 99 13.44 1.17 -14.79
C GLY A 99 14.25 1.79 -13.65
N MET A 100 15.24 1.06 -13.15
CA MET A 100 16.12 1.54 -12.09
C MET A 100 17.17 2.51 -12.65
N THR A 101 17.45 3.59 -11.92
CA THR A 101 18.42 4.63 -12.28
C THR A 101 19.47 4.74 -11.18
N GLU A 102 20.58 5.42 -11.46
CA GLU A 102 21.62 5.67 -10.47
C GLU A 102 21.07 6.41 -9.23
N THR A 103 20.19 7.39 -9.44
CA THR A 103 19.54 8.13 -8.36
C THR A 103 18.74 7.22 -7.43
N HIS A 104 18.10 6.16 -7.95
CA HIS A 104 17.44 5.18 -7.09
C HIS A 104 18.45 4.46 -6.18
N GLY A 105 19.63 4.15 -6.72
CA GLY A 105 20.72 3.53 -5.99
C GLY A 105 21.29 4.40 -4.87
N ASP A 106 21.48 5.69 -5.13
CA ASP A 106 21.98 6.66 -4.13
C ASP A 106 21.15 6.64 -2.84
N PHE A 107 19.84 6.44 -2.98
CA PHE A 107 18.92 6.39 -1.85
C PHE A 107 19.02 5.12 -1.03
N LEU A 108 19.52 4.01 -1.58
CA LEU A 108 19.59 2.72 -0.89
C LEU A 108 20.56 2.75 0.29
N SER A 109 21.70 3.41 0.14
CA SER A 109 22.79 3.45 1.13
C SER A 109 22.38 3.92 2.53
N ALA A 110 21.31 4.72 2.64
CA ALA A 110 20.81 5.25 3.90
C ALA A 110 19.55 4.53 4.44
N SER A 111 19.17 3.41 3.81
CA SER A 111 17.95 2.67 4.16
C SER A 111 18.17 1.78 5.37
N GLY A 112 17.32 1.90 6.38
CA GLY A 112 17.22 0.88 7.43
C GLY A 112 16.28 -0.26 7.06
N ALA A 113 15.33 0.00 6.15
CA ALA A 113 14.52 -1.01 5.46
C ALA A 113 14.11 -0.48 4.09
N ILE A 114 13.84 -1.40 3.16
CA ILE A 114 13.40 -1.09 1.80
C ILE A 114 12.03 -1.72 1.56
N MET A 115 11.07 -0.93 1.11
CA MET A 115 9.75 -1.38 0.68
C MET A 115 9.60 -1.16 -0.82
N LEU A 116 9.31 -2.25 -1.54
CA LEU A 116 9.12 -2.28 -2.98
C LEU A 116 7.66 -2.57 -3.28
N VAL A 117 6.97 -1.67 -3.96
CA VAL A 117 5.57 -1.88 -4.34
C VAL A 117 5.49 -2.44 -5.77
N VAL A 118 4.76 -3.54 -5.93
CA VAL A 118 4.32 -4.06 -7.23
C VAL A 118 2.80 -4.02 -7.27
N CYS A 119 2.24 -3.19 -8.15
CA CYS A 119 0.82 -3.06 -8.37
C CYS A 119 0.38 -3.83 -9.62
N ALA A 120 -0.22 -4.99 -9.39
CA ALA A 120 -0.76 -5.90 -10.41
C ALA A 120 -2.30 -5.84 -10.51
N ALA A 121 -2.93 -4.79 -10.00
CA ALA A 121 -4.39 -4.63 -10.07
C ALA A 121 -4.88 -4.55 -11.52
N ALA A 122 -6.08 -5.06 -11.80
CA ALA A 122 -6.68 -5.10 -13.14
C ALA A 122 -6.66 -3.74 -13.86
N ASN A 123 -6.99 -2.65 -13.17
CA ASN A 123 -7.03 -1.33 -13.79
C ASN A 123 -5.63 -0.82 -14.20
N VAL A 124 -4.58 -1.23 -13.49
CA VAL A 124 -3.19 -0.94 -13.87
C VAL A 124 -2.80 -1.77 -15.08
N ARG A 125 -3.06 -3.08 -15.05
CA ARG A 125 -2.76 -4.01 -16.16
C ARG A 125 -3.55 -3.69 -17.44
N ALA A 126 -4.75 -3.13 -17.31
CA ALA A 126 -5.55 -2.69 -18.44
C ALA A 126 -4.92 -1.51 -19.19
N VAL A 127 -4.25 -0.59 -18.47
CA VAL A 127 -3.56 0.56 -19.06
C VAL A 127 -2.15 0.19 -19.51
N TYR A 128 -1.48 -0.65 -18.73
CA TYR A 128 -0.09 -1.05 -18.94
C TYR A 128 0.02 -2.59 -18.92
N PRO A 129 -0.12 -3.27 -20.07
CA PRO A 129 -0.19 -4.73 -20.13
C PRO A 129 1.05 -5.47 -19.60
N ARG A 130 2.22 -4.82 -19.63
CA ARG A 130 3.50 -5.36 -19.13
C ARG A 130 3.91 -4.78 -17.77
N ALA A 131 2.97 -4.14 -17.07
CA ALA A 131 3.29 -3.44 -15.82
C ALA A 131 3.84 -4.38 -14.77
N PHE A 132 3.32 -5.61 -14.66
CA PHE A 132 3.78 -6.54 -13.64
C PHE A 132 5.25 -6.90 -13.87
N GLU A 133 5.60 -7.30 -15.09
CA GLU A 133 6.96 -7.73 -15.45
C GLU A 133 7.97 -6.59 -15.30
N GLN A 134 7.60 -5.37 -15.70
CA GLN A 134 8.45 -4.19 -15.55
C GLN A 134 8.69 -3.82 -14.08
N GLN A 135 7.65 -3.87 -13.24
CA GLN A 135 7.76 -3.60 -11.81
C GLN A 135 8.60 -4.66 -11.10
N VAL A 136 8.39 -5.94 -11.40
CA VAL A 136 9.20 -7.03 -10.83
C VAL A 136 10.66 -6.91 -11.27
N ARG A 137 10.93 -6.54 -12.52
CA ARG A 137 12.29 -6.26 -12.99
C ARG A 137 12.94 -5.15 -12.18
N PHE A 138 12.26 -4.01 -12.01
CA PHE A 138 12.74 -2.92 -11.15
C PHE A 138 13.07 -3.42 -9.74
N CYS A 139 12.18 -4.21 -9.14
CA CYS A 139 12.38 -4.74 -7.78
C CYS A 139 13.60 -5.66 -7.69
N ARG A 140 13.85 -6.48 -8.71
CA ARG A 140 15.05 -7.34 -8.81
C ARG A 140 16.32 -6.52 -8.97
N ASP A 141 16.30 -5.48 -9.79
CA ASP A 141 17.44 -4.58 -9.95
C ASP A 141 17.80 -3.91 -8.60
N VAL A 142 16.80 -3.54 -7.79
CA VAL A 142 17.02 -3.02 -6.42
C VAL A 142 17.66 -4.08 -5.52
N VAL A 143 17.12 -5.31 -5.49
CA VAL A 143 17.67 -6.41 -4.68
C VAL A 143 19.12 -6.72 -5.07
N GLU A 144 19.41 -6.74 -6.37
CA GLU A 144 20.77 -6.94 -6.88
C GLU A 144 21.71 -5.84 -6.39
N MET A 145 21.25 -4.59 -6.41
CA MET A 145 22.04 -3.46 -5.93
C MET A 145 22.30 -3.51 -4.42
N VAL A 146 21.29 -3.88 -3.62
CA VAL A 146 21.44 -4.14 -2.18
C VAL A 146 22.49 -5.23 -1.94
N GLY A 147 22.44 -6.33 -2.72
CA GLY A 147 23.42 -7.42 -2.62
C GLY A 147 24.86 -6.98 -2.98
N ARG A 148 25.01 -6.04 -3.92
CA ARG A 148 26.32 -5.44 -4.26
C ARG A 148 26.83 -4.45 -3.20
N GLY A 149 25.98 -3.97 -2.30
CA GLY A 149 26.32 -3.02 -1.23
C GLY A 149 27.18 -3.60 -0.11
N GLY A 150 27.42 -4.92 -0.10
CA GLY A 150 28.29 -5.60 0.87
C GLY A 150 27.80 -5.47 2.31
N GLN A 151 28.74 -5.42 3.27
CA GLN A 151 28.45 -5.42 4.71
C GLN A 151 27.51 -4.29 5.16
N ALA A 152 27.53 -3.14 4.49
CA ALA A 152 26.67 -2.01 4.85
C ALA A 152 25.18 -2.31 4.63
N MET A 153 24.85 -3.16 3.66
CA MET A 153 23.47 -3.45 3.24
C MET A 153 23.01 -4.86 3.59
N GLU A 154 23.90 -5.73 4.07
CA GLU A 154 23.63 -7.14 4.39
C GLU A 154 22.47 -7.33 5.38
N SER A 155 22.27 -6.38 6.29
CA SER A 155 21.21 -6.45 7.32
C SER A 155 19.95 -5.64 6.97
N VAL A 156 19.89 -5.03 5.79
CA VAL A 156 18.75 -4.18 5.38
C VAL A 156 17.65 -5.07 4.79
N PRO A 157 16.50 -5.21 5.47
CA PRO A 157 15.40 -6.03 4.95
C PRO A 157 14.77 -5.37 3.72
N VAL A 158 14.53 -6.18 2.69
CA VAL A 158 13.77 -5.79 1.49
C VAL A 158 12.40 -6.47 1.51
N VAL A 159 11.34 -5.67 1.51
CA VAL A 159 9.94 -6.11 1.57
C VAL A 159 9.26 -5.83 0.24
N LEU A 160 8.74 -6.88 -0.41
CA LEU A 160 7.87 -6.73 -1.57
C LEU A 160 6.41 -6.63 -1.12
N VAL A 161 5.76 -5.51 -1.42
CA VAL A 161 4.32 -5.31 -1.28
C VAL A 161 3.65 -5.58 -2.62
N LEU A 162 3.01 -6.74 -2.76
CA LEU A 162 2.32 -7.18 -3.97
C LEU A 162 0.82 -6.86 -3.89
N ILE A 163 0.36 -5.95 -4.71
CA ILE A 163 -1.07 -5.62 -4.82
C ILE A 163 -1.67 -6.42 -5.97
N SER A 164 -2.60 -7.34 -5.67
CA SER A 164 -3.27 -8.17 -6.67
C SER A 164 -4.67 -8.59 -6.22
N GLU A 165 -5.53 -8.92 -7.19
CA GLU A 165 -6.78 -9.61 -6.90
C GLU A 165 -6.53 -10.94 -6.18
N GLU A 166 -7.53 -11.42 -5.42
CA GLU A 166 -7.47 -12.70 -4.70
C GLU A 166 -7.62 -13.92 -5.64
N GLY A 167 -7.37 -15.11 -5.11
CA GLY A 167 -7.55 -16.38 -5.84
C GLY A 167 -6.36 -16.75 -6.74
N THR A 168 -6.65 -17.40 -7.86
CA THR A 168 -5.63 -17.95 -8.78
C THR A 168 -4.73 -16.88 -9.40
N VAL A 169 -5.26 -15.69 -9.63
CA VAL A 169 -4.49 -14.54 -10.15
C VAL A 169 -3.36 -14.18 -9.19
N ARG A 170 -3.63 -14.12 -7.87
CA ARG A 170 -2.60 -13.88 -6.87
C ARG A 170 -1.53 -14.96 -6.90
N GLN A 171 -1.93 -16.22 -6.98
CA GLN A 171 -0.98 -17.33 -6.94
C GLN A 171 0.00 -17.25 -8.12
N ASN A 172 -0.51 -16.95 -9.33
CA ASN A 172 0.35 -16.78 -10.51
C ASN A 172 1.37 -15.65 -10.34
N PHE A 173 1.01 -14.54 -9.67
CA PHE A 173 1.96 -13.46 -9.38
C PHE A 173 2.93 -13.85 -8.28
N LEU A 174 2.47 -14.53 -7.23
CA LEU A 174 3.31 -15.03 -6.14
C LEU A 174 4.41 -15.98 -6.62
N ASP A 175 4.08 -16.86 -7.57
CA ASP A 175 5.02 -17.81 -8.16
C ASP A 175 6.13 -17.08 -8.94
N GLN A 176 5.81 -15.94 -9.55
CA GLN A 176 6.74 -15.12 -10.32
C GLN A 176 7.66 -14.24 -9.46
N VAL A 177 7.35 -14.06 -8.17
CA VAL A 177 8.17 -13.31 -7.20
C VAL A 177 8.71 -14.21 -6.09
N ARG A 178 8.84 -15.52 -6.36
CA ARG A 178 9.33 -16.53 -5.40
C ARG A 178 10.75 -16.27 -4.90
N ASP A 179 11.52 -15.48 -5.65
CA ASP A 179 12.89 -15.06 -5.34
C ASP A 179 12.98 -13.98 -4.27
N PHE A 180 11.85 -13.41 -3.82
CA PHE A 180 11.80 -12.44 -2.73
C PHE A 180 11.52 -13.12 -1.38
N ASP A 181 12.38 -12.83 -0.39
CA ASP A 181 12.30 -13.39 0.95
C ASP A 181 11.10 -12.89 1.76
N VAL A 182 10.79 -11.58 1.64
CA VAL A 182 9.64 -10.98 2.33
C VAL A 182 8.61 -10.53 1.30
N VAL A 183 7.42 -11.13 1.36
CA VAL A 183 6.31 -10.79 0.47
C VAL A 183 5.03 -10.59 1.26
N CYS A 184 4.52 -9.36 1.24
CA CYS A 184 3.21 -8.99 1.76
C CYS A 184 2.25 -8.75 0.59
N CYS A 185 1.18 -9.53 0.50
CA CYS A 185 0.14 -9.32 -0.50
C CYS A 185 -0.97 -8.44 0.05
N VAL A 186 -1.54 -7.60 -0.80
CA VAL A 186 -2.70 -6.75 -0.48
C VAL A 186 -3.71 -6.85 -1.62
N ASN A 187 -4.99 -6.94 -1.31
CA ASN A 187 -6.03 -7.10 -2.35
C ASN A 187 -6.43 -5.80 -3.05
N SER A 188 -6.01 -4.65 -2.53
CA SER A 188 -6.24 -3.34 -3.11
C SER A 188 -5.19 -2.35 -2.61
N TYR A 189 -5.09 -1.22 -3.29
CA TYR A 189 -4.24 -0.09 -2.92
C TYR A 189 -5.09 1.11 -2.48
N GLN A 190 -6.22 0.81 -1.84
CA GLN A 190 -7.01 1.81 -1.11
C GLN A 190 -6.30 2.18 0.20
N PRO A 191 -6.48 3.40 0.74
CA PRO A 191 -5.75 3.87 1.91
C PRO A 191 -5.75 2.91 3.11
N MET A 192 -6.90 2.33 3.44
CA MET A 192 -7.02 1.42 4.58
C MET A 192 -6.29 0.08 4.36
N ALA A 193 -6.33 -0.44 3.13
CA ALA A 193 -5.64 -1.67 2.77
C ALA A 193 -4.11 -1.50 2.84
N LEU A 194 -3.61 -0.36 2.36
CA LEU A 194 -2.20 0.01 2.46
C LEU A 194 -1.77 0.16 3.92
N ALA A 195 -2.57 0.85 4.75
CA ALA A 195 -2.27 1.00 6.17
C ALA A 195 -2.22 -0.35 6.91
N ASN A 196 -3.16 -1.25 6.62
CA ASN A 196 -3.14 -2.59 7.22
C ASN A 196 -1.92 -3.41 6.79
N SER A 197 -1.39 -3.20 5.57
CA SER A 197 -0.19 -3.91 5.11
C SER A 197 1.04 -3.51 5.93
N VAL A 198 1.16 -2.23 6.28
CA VAL A 198 2.22 -1.72 7.15
C VAL A 198 2.13 -2.35 8.54
N ARG A 199 0.93 -2.45 9.11
CA ARG A 199 0.71 -3.09 10.42
C ARG A 199 1.23 -4.52 10.45
N ILE A 200 0.93 -5.31 9.43
CA ILE A 200 1.40 -6.69 9.34
C ILE A 200 2.92 -6.76 9.13
N VAL A 201 3.49 -5.91 8.28
CA VAL A 201 4.95 -5.94 7.98
C VAL A 201 5.79 -5.51 9.18
N PHE A 202 5.36 -4.49 9.92
CA PHE A 202 6.12 -3.89 11.03
C PHE A 202 5.62 -4.29 12.43
N GLY A 203 4.56 -5.10 12.54
CA GLY A 203 4.00 -5.56 13.81
C GLY A 203 3.36 -4.44 14.65
N LEU A 204 2.63 -3.51 14.01
CA LEU A 204 1.96 -2.36 14.63
C LEU A 204 0.48 -2.61 14.95
#